data_AF-A0A2M7KQ39-F1
#
_entry.id   AF-A0A2M7KQ39-F1
#
_cell.length_a   1.000
_cell.length_b   1.000
_cell.length_c   1.000
_cell.angle_alpha   90.00
_cell.angle_beta   90.00
_cell.angle_gamma   90.00
#
_symmetry.space_group_name_H-M   'P 1'
#
loop_
_entity.id
_entity.type
_entity.pdbx_description
1 polymer ?
#
loop_
_entity_poly.entity_id
_entity_poly.type
_entity_poly.pdbx_seq_one_letter_code
_entity_poly.pdbx_strand_id
1 'polypeptide(L)'
;MTLLLRITRTLGLLAVLLTAAAAVVWWGWGRAAHERACVASCQSNLKQIALAVQMYASDNDGRLPPADHFLELSELVWPYTKNRSVFYCPSGFREGRNIYEYAWNRHLSGKSVASLGSLAKEPMLFDRKPWHGGKRNAVRFQGGPYPTDEPVPIRQLPESVFRRYTAPGYRVSRELEKAFRWGNLRAAERLYCEALKEAGDNPRVAPRVYEELIIVQCKLGKLGPAEITWEKLKRQYPDAGQVDTAKEVLDNAKRGVEPDMSRFRRAAWGMW
;
A
#
# COMPACT_ATOMS: atom_id res chain seq x y z
N MET A 1 -6.00 -69.66 -14.90
CA MET A 1 -6.54 -68.47 -15.61
C MET A 1 -7.53 -67.66 -14.78
N THR A 2 -8.51 -68.28 -14.11
CA THR A 2 -9.55 -67.60 -13.28
C THR A 2 -9.02 -66.88 -12.03
N LEU A 3 -8.01 -67.43 -11.35
CA LEU A 3 -7.39 -66.80 -10.17
C LEU A 3 -6.62 -65.52 -10.54
N LEU A 4 -5.85 -65.56 -11.62
CA LEU A 4 -5.09 -64.41 -12.14
C LEU A 4 -6.04 -63.27 -12.58
N LEU A 5 -7.15 -63.61 -13.23
CA LEU A 5 -8.21 -62.65 -13.61
C LEU A 5 -8.91 -62.04 -12.38
N ARG A 6 -9.09 -62.81 -11.31
CA ARG A 6 -9.65 -62.29 -10.05
C ARG A 6 -8.69 -61.33 -9.36
N ILE A 7 -7.40 -61.67 -9.28
CA ILE A 7 -6.37 -60.83 -8.66
C ILE A 7 -6.17 -59.52 -9.43
N THR A 8 -6.07 -59.59 -10.77
CA THR A 8 -5.91 -58.38 -11.60
C THR A 8 -7.12 -57.45 -11.51
N ARG A 9 -8.33 -58.01 -11.46
CA ARG A 9 -9.57 -57.24 -11.27
C ARG A 9 -9.66 -56.59 -9.89
N THR A 10 -9.27 -57.29 -8.82
CA THR A 10 -9.27 -56.71 -7.47
C THR A 10 -8.22 -55.62 -7.32
N LEU A 11 -7.02 -55.82 -7.87
CA LEU A 11 -5.96 -54.80 -7.88
C LEU A 11 -6.36 -53.55 -8.68
N GLY A 12 -6.99 -53.73 -9.84
CA GLY A 12 -7.51 -52.61 -10.64
C GLY A 12 -8.56 -51.80 -9.90
N LEU A 13 -9.50 -52.47 -9.22
CA LEU A 13 -10.54 -51.81 -8.42
C LEU A 13 -9.93 -51.04 -7.24
N LEU A 14 -8.95 -51.62 -6.54
CA LEU A 14 -8.21 -50.94 -5.47
C LEU A 14 -7.50 -49.69 -5.98
N ALA A 15 -6.82 -49.77 -7.13
CA ALA A 15 -6.14 -48.62 -7.73
C ALA A 15 -7.11 -47.48 -8.08
N VAL A 16 -8.27 -47.80 -8.65
CA VAL A 16 -9.33 -46.81 -8.96
C VAL A 16 -9.87 -46.16 -7.69
N LEU A 17 -10.14 -46.95 -6.64
CA LEU A 17 -10.65 -46.42 -5.37
C LEU A 17 -9.64 -45.50 -4.68
N LEU A 18 -8.36 -45.88 -4.66
CA LEU A 18 -7.29 -45.08 -4.06
C LEU A 18 -7.08 -43.75 -4.80
N THR A 19 -7.08 -43.77 -6.14
CA THR A 19 -6.92 -42.56 -6.95
C THR A 19 -8.13 -41.62 -6.83
N ALA A 20 -9.36 -42.16 -6.80
CA ALA A 20 -10.56 -41.37 -6.56
C ALA A 20 -10.57 -40.73 -5.15
N ALA A 21 -10.18 -41.49 -4.12
CA ALA A 21 -10.10 -40.96 -2.75
C ALA A 21 -9.05 -39.84 -2.62
N ALA A 22 -7.86 -40.02 -3.22
CA ALA A 22 -6.82 -38.99 -3.25
C ALA A 22 -7.29 -37.71 -3.97
N ALA A 23 -8.02 -37.83 -5.08
CA ALA A 23 -8.56 -36.70 -5.82
C ALA A 23 -9.57 -35.88 -5.00
N VAL A 24 -10.46 -36.53 -4.24
CA VAL A 24 -11.44 -35.84 -3.37
C VAL A 24 -10.75 -35.09 -2.23
N VAL A 25 -9.74 -35.70 -1.59
CA VAL A 25 -8.97 -35.06 -0.51
C VAL A 25 -8.17 -33.86 -1.05
N TRP A 26 -7.52 -34.02 -2.20
CA TRP A 26 -6.70 -32.99 -2.82
C TRP A 26 -7.54 -31.78 -3.30
N TRP A 27 -8.66 -32.05 -4.00
CA TRP A 27 -9.51 -31.00 -4.54
C TRP A 27 -10.35 -30.30 -3.45
N GLY A 28 -10.94 -31.07 -2.53
CA GLY A 28 -11.87 -30.55 -1.53
C GLY A 28 -11.18 -29.98 -0.29
N TRP A 29 -10.33 -30.76 0.38
CA TRP A 29 -9.74 -30.38 1.66
C TRP A 29 -8.43 -29.59 1.52
N GLY A 30 -7.63 -29.87 0.49
CA GLY A 30 -6.33 -29.20 0.29
C GLY A 30 -6.41 -27.69 0.10
N ARG A 31 -7.37 -27.21 -0.71
CA ARG A 31 -7.53 -25.77 -0.97
C ARG A 31 -8.05 -25.00 0.24
N ALA A 32 -9.08 -25.52 0.91
CA ALA A 32 -9.62 -24.92 2.13
C ALA A 32 -8.59 -24.93 3.28
N ALA A 33 -7.79 -25.99 3.41
CA ALA A 33 -6.73 -26.08 4.40
C ALA A 33 -5.59 -25.08 4.11
N HIS A 34 -5.20 -24.90 2.85
CA HIS A 34 -4.22 -23.89 2.45
C HIS A 34 -4.73 -22.47 2.74
N GLU A 35 -5.98 -22.16 2.40
CA GLU A 35 -6.58 -20.86 2.70
C GLU A 35 -6.64 -20.60 4.21
N ARG A 36 -7.06 -21.59 5.01
CA ARG A 36 -7.06 -21.49 6.48
C ARG A 36 -5.66 -21.33 7.07
N ALA A 37 -4.65 -22.00 6.50
CA ALA A 37 -3.26 -21.86 6.91
C ALA A 37 -2.75 -20.43 6.65
N CYS A 38 -3.09 -19.84 5.50
CA CYS A 38 -2.75 -18.46 5.20
C CYS A 38 -3.44 -17.46 6.15
N VAL A 39 -4.69 -17.70 6.55
CA VAL A 39 -5.37 -16.89 7.60
C VAL A 39 -4.58 -16.93 8.90
N ALA A 40 -4.24 -18.14 9.37
CA ALA A 40 -3.51 -18.31 10.62
C ALA A 40 -2.13 -17.63 10.57
N SER A 41 -1.43 -17.71 9.43
CA SER A 41 -0.18 -16.99 9.23
C SER A 41 -0.36 -15.47 9.27
N CYS A 42 -1.40 -14.92 8.63
CA CYS A 42 -1.69 -13.49 8.69
C CYS A 42 -2.02 -13.00 10.11
N GLN A 43 -2.77 -13.80 10.88
CA GLN A 43 -3.02 -13.50 12.30
C GLN A 43 -1.71 -13.47 13.11
N SER A 44 -0.82 -14.43 12.89
CA SER A 44 0.49 -14.46 13.54
C SER A 44 1.35 -13.25 13.17
N ASN A 45 1.36 -12.88 11.88
CA ASN A 45 2.05 -11.69 11.38
C ASN A 45 1.51 -10.42 12.05
N LEU A 46 0.19 -10.22 12.06
CA LEU A 46 -0.43 -9.07 12.71
C LEU A 46 -0.11 -9.00 14.21
N LYS A 47 -0.04 -10.13 14.90
CA LYS A 47 0.36 -10.19 16.31
C LYS A 47 1.82 -9.75 16.50
N GLN A 48 2.73 -10.21 15.64
CA GLN A 48 4.14 -9.82 15.68
C GLN A 48 4.31 -8.32 15.41
N ILE A 49 3.60 -7.77 14.42
CA ILE A 49 3.62 -6.34 14.12
C ILE A 49 3.01 -5.53 15.29
N ALA A 50 1.90 -6.00 15.87
CA ALA A 50 1.27 -5.35 17.02
C ALA A 50 2.22 -5.25 18.21
N LEU A 51 2.96 -6.34 18.49
CA LEU A 51 4.00 -6.33 19.53
C LEU A 51 5.10 -5.32 19.21
N ALA A 52 5.55 -5.26 17.95
CA ALA A 52 6.55 -4.29 17.52
C ALA A 52 6.07 -2.83 17.67
N VAL A 53 4.78 -2.55 17.43
CA VAL A 53 4.18 -1.23 17.71
C VAL A 53 4.22 -0.89 19.20
N GLN A 54 3.93 -1.87 20.08
CA GLN A 54 4.00 -1.66 21.52
C GLN A 54 5.44 -1.40 21.99
N MET A 55 6.41 -2.15 21.45
CA MET A 55 7.84 -1.93 21.73
C MET A 55 8.30 -0.54 21.27
N TYR A 56 7.91 -0.12 20.06
CA TYR A 56 8.16 1.24 19.58
C TYR A 56 7.61 2.27 20.57
N ALA A 57 6.37 2.08 21.04
CA ALA A 57 5.76 3.01 21.98
C ALA A 57 6.51 3.08 23.31
N SER A 58 6.98 1.94 23.83
CA SER A 58 7.81 1.89 25.02
C SER A 58 9.10 2.69 24.88
N ASP A 59 9.74 2.66 23.71
CA ASP A 59 10.98 3.40 23.44
C ASP A 59 10.77 4.89 23.10
N ASN A 60 9.53 5.30 22.79
CA ASN A 60 9.18 6.65 22.34
C ASN A 60 8.23 7.36 23.32
N ASP A 61 8.52 7.31 24.62
CA ASP A 61 7.74 7.99 25.69
C ASP A 61 6.24 7.64 25.68
N GLY A 62 5.91 6.40 25.32
CA GLY A 62 4.53 5.93 25.21
C GLY A 62 3.78 6.50 24.00
N ARG A 63 4.47 7.02 22.98
CA ARG A 63 3.86 7.50 21.73
C ARG A 63 3.87 6.44 20.65
N LEU A 64 2.72 6.26 20.01
CA LEU A 64 2.59 5.37 18.86
C LEU A 64 3.35 5.92 17.64
N PRO A 65 3.77 5.05 16.70
CA PRO A 65 4.47 5.47 15.49
C PRO A 65 3.74 6.59 14.75
N PRO A 66 4.42 7.67 14.35
CA PRO A 66 3.85 8.75 13.54
C PRO A 66 3.74 8.32 12.06
N ALA A 67 2.98 7.26 11.81
CA ALA A 67 2.76 6.68 10.50
C ALA A 67 1.33 6.92 10.00
N ASP A 68 1.20 7.46 8.80
CA ASP A 68 -0.09 7.71 8.16
C ASP A 68 -0.59 6.49 7.38
N HIS A 69 0.31 5.60 7.00
CA HIS A 69 0.00 4.37 6.27
C HIS A 69 0.95 3.22 6.65
N PHE A 70 0.60 2.00 6.22
CA PHE A 70 1.28 0.79 6.70
C PHE A 70 2.74 0.67 6.25
N LEU A 71 3.11 1.19 5.08
CA LEU A 71 4.51 1.19 4.63
C LEU A 71 5.40 2.00 5.58
N GLU A 72 5.03 3.24 5.90
CA GLU A 72 5.72 4.05 6.92
C GLU A 72 5.79 3.33 8.26
N LEU A 73 4.67 2.75 8.70
CA LEU A 73 4.64 1.98 9.94
C LEU A 73 5.67 0.84 9.89
N SER A 74 5.71 0.09 8.79
CA SER A 74 6.58 -1.08 8.63
C SER A 74 8.06 -0.70 8.73
N GLU A 75 8.47 0.45 8.21
CA GLU A 75 9.85 0.93 8.34
C GLU A 75 10.17 1.39 9.76
N LEU A 76 9.22 2.01 10.46
CA LEU A 76 9.39 2.44 11.86
C LEU A 76 9.46 1.26 12.83
N VAL A 77 8.67 0.21 12.60
CA VAL A 77 8.61 -0.96 13.50
C VAL A 77 9.50 -2.12 13.06
N TRP A 78 10.09 -2.04 11.87
CA TRP A 78 11.07 -3.00 11.34
C TRP A 78 12.17 -3.38 12.35
N PRO A 79 12.84 -2.42 13.04
CA PRO A 79 13.89 -2.72 14.02
C PRO A 79 13.46 -3.66 15.15
N TYR A 80 12.17 -3.67 15.49
CA TYR A 80 11.59 -4.48 16.55
C TYR A 80 11.14 -5.86 16.07
N THR A 81 10.68 -5.97 14.82
CA THR A 81 10.27 -7.26 14.24
C THR A 81 11.45 -8.13 13.81
N LYS A 82 12.52 -7.51 13.27
CA LYS A 82 13.71 -8.18 12.70
C LYS A 82 13.41 -9.26 11.64
N ASN A 83 12.18 -9.36 11.13
CA ASN A 83 11.79 -10.24 10.02
C ASN A 83 10.84 -9.55 9.00
N ARG A 84 11.33 -9.19 7.79
CA ARG A 84 10.56 -8.37 6.83
C ARG A 84 9.38 -9.16 6.26
N SER A 85 9.46 -10.48 6.27
CA SER A 85 8.42 -11.38 5.76
C SER A 85 7.10 -11.23 6.52
N VAL A 86 7.13 -10.75 7.77
CA VAL A 86 5.89 -10.55 8.56
C VAL A 86 5.03 -9.40 8.04
N PHE A 87 5.60 -8.47 7.26
CA PHE A 87 4.86 -7.35 6.67
C PHE A 87 4.09 -7.71 5.40
N TYR A 88 4.22 -8.95 4.94
CA TYR A 88 3.59 -9.46 3.72
C TYR A 88 2.66 -10.62 4.06
N CYS A 89 1.54 -10.69 3.34
CA CYS A 89 0.67 -11.85 3.37
C CYS A 89 1.33 -12.99 2.59
N PRO A 90 1.40 -14.22 3.12
CA PRO A 90 1.92 -15.37 2.39
C PRO A 90 1.17 -15.68 1.08
N SER A 91 -0.09 -15.27 0.95
CA SER A 91 -0.89 -15.40 -0.29
C SER A 91 -0.69 -14.24 -1.27
N GLY A 92 -0.07 -13.15 -0.82
CA GLY A 92 0.16 -11.92 -1.56
C GLY A 92 1.16 -12.01 -2.70
N PHE A 93 2.10 -12.96 -2.57
CA PHE A 93 3.18 -13.20 -3.53
C PHE A 93 2.73 -13.88 -4.84
N ARG A 94 1.48 -13.69 -5.28
CA ARG A 94 0.93 -14.37 -6.45
C ARG A 94 1.18 -13.66 -7.78
N GLU A 95 1.63 -12.41 -7.79
CA GLU A 95 1.73 -11.61 -9.03
C GLU A 95 3.02 -10.78 -9.15
N GLY A 96 4.10 -11.14 -8.44
CA GLY A 96 5.39 -10.44 -8.55
C GLY A 96 5.35 -8.96 -8.12
N ARG A 97 4.33 -8.55 -7.36
CA ARG A 97 4.18 -7.21 -6.79
C ARG A 97 4.21 -7.32 -5.27
N ASN A 98 5.14 -6.61 -4.62
CA ASN A 98 5.10 -6.37 -3.17
C ASN A 98 3.96 -5.39 -2.89
N ILE A 99 2.76 -5.90 -2.68
CA ILE A 99 1.63 -5.10 -2.23
C ILE A 99 1.55 -5.29 -0.73
N TYR A 100 1.62 -4.21 0.06
CA TYR A 100 1.35 -4.30 1.49
C TYR A 100 -0.12 -4.75 1.70
N GLU A 101 -0.30 -6.00 2.13
CA GLU A 101 -1.62 -6.61 2.34
C GLU A 101 -2.23 -6.31 3.71
N TYR A 102 -1.46 -5.73 4.62
CA TYR A 102 -1.94 -5.22 5.90
C TYR A 102 -2.16 -3.72 5.87
N ALA A 103 -2.87 -3.22 6.87
CA ALA A 103 -3.19 -1.82 7.04
C ALA A 103 -3.14 -1.43 8.53
N TRP A 104 -2.93 -0.15 8.76
CA TRP A 104 -2.74 0.49 10.06
C TRP A 104 -3.84 1.51 10.29
N ASN A 105 -4.35 1.58 11.52
CA ASN A 105 -5.29 2.61 11.93
C ASN A 105 -4.56 3.93 12.18
N ARG A 106 -4.54 4.78 11.15
CA ARG A 106 -3.93 6.11 11.18
C ARG A 106 -4.44 7.03 12.29
N HIS A 107 -5.63 6.81 12.86
CA HIS A 107 -6.10 7.62 13.98
C HIS A 107 -5.24 7.43 15.23
N LEU A 108 -4.41 6.39 15.26
CA LEU A 108 -3.43 6.12 16.29
C LEU A 108 -2.08 6.81 16.03
N SER A 109 -1.84 7.36 14.83
CA SER A 109 -0.57 7.98 14.43
C SER A 109 -0.11 9.04 15.42
N GLY A 110 1.08 8.85 16.01
CA GLY A 110 1.71 9.79 16.94
C GLY A 110 0.99 10.01 18.28
N LYS A 111 -0.16 9.34 18.53
CA LYS A 111 -0.91 9.49 19.77
C LYS A 111 -0.17 8.85 20.94
N SER A 112 -0.33 9.43 22.12
CA SER A 112 0.11 8.77 23.34
C SER A 112 -0.82 7.59 23.65
N VAL A 113 -0.25 6.45 24.02
CA VAL A 113 -0.97 5.27 24.48
C VAL A 113 -1.90 5.61 25.66
N ALA A 114 -1.45 6.51 26.55
CA ALA A 114 -2.23 6.96 27.69
C ALA A 114 -3.49 7.76 27.32
N SER A 115 -3.54 8.34 26.12
CA SER A 115 -4.64 9.20 25.66
C SER A 115 -5.54 8.57 24.59
N LEU A 116 -5.46 7.25 24.38
CA LEU A 116 -6.25 6.57 23.35
C LEU A 116 -7.76 6.57 23.63
N GLY A 117 -8.17 6.49 24.90
CA GLY A 117 -9.60 6.45 25.26
C GLY A 117 -10.35 5.34 24.51
N SER A 118 -11.40 5.70 23.78
CA SER A 118 -12.18 4.75 22.97
C SER A 118 -11.40 4.15 21.79
N LEU A 119 -10.36 4.83 21.28
CA LEU A 119 -9.55 4.33 20.15
C LEU A 119 -8.80 3.04 20.47
N ALA A 120 -8.56 2.74 21.75
CA ALA A 120 -7.94 1.47 22.16
C ALA A 120 -8.81 0.24 21.84
N LYS A 121 -10.13 0.45 21.68
CA LYS A 121 -11.11 -0.60 21.31
C LYS A 121 -11.23 -0.77 19.79
N GLU A 122 -10.72 0.17 19.01
CA GLU A 122 -10.73 0.09 17.56
C GLU A 122 -9.61 -0.85 17.07
N PRO A 123 -9.79 -1.51 15.92
CA PRO A 123 -8.70 -2.23 15.27
C PRO A 123 -7.51 -1.30 15.04
N MET A 124 -6.33 -1.72 15.48
CA MET A 124 -5.05 -1.06 15.28
C MET A 124 -4.40 -1.50 13.96
N LEU A 125 -4.36 -2.81 13.73
CA LEU A 125 -3.80 -3.44 12.53
C LEU A 125 -4.82 -4.42 11.95
N PHE A 126 -4.84 -4.56 10.64
CA PHE A 126 -5.82 -5.43 9.98
C PHE A 126 -5.44 -5.77 8.54
N ASP A 127 -6.08 -6.81 8.00
CA ASP A 127 -5.96 -7.16 6.58
C ASP A 127 -6.61 -6.06 5.71
N ARG A 128 -5.87 -5.55 4.71
CA ARG A 128 -6.31 -4.47 3.82
C ARG A 128 -7.55 -4.84 3.01
N LYS A 129 -7.67 -6.11 2.62
CA LYS A 129 -8.83 -6.65 1.89
C LYS A 129 -9.34 -7.90 2.62
N PRO A 130 -10.60 -8.30 2.38
CA PRO A 130 -11.15 -9.55 2.92
C PRO A 130 -10.55 -10.76 2.19
N TRP A 131 -9.25 -10.98 2.40
CA TRP A 131 -8.53 -12.13 1.87
C TRP A 131 -9.02 -13.41 2.54
N HIS A 132 -8.79 -14.58 1.93
CA HIS A 132 -9.02 -15.89 2.57
C HIS A 132 -10.49 -16.17 2.98
N GLY A 133 -11.40 -16.24 2.01
CA GLY A 133 -12.79 -16.61 2.26
C GLY A 133 -13.70 -15.45 2.70
N GLY A 134 -13.29 -14.21 2.43
CA GLY A 134 -14.16 -13.03 2.57
C GLY A 134 -14.12 -12.34 3.94
N LYS A 135 -13.24 -12.77 4.85
CA LYS A 135 -13.07 -12.18 6.18
C LYS A 135 -11.76 -11.40 6.29
N ARG A 136 -11.63 -10.52 7.29
CA ARG A 136 -10.37 -9.85 7.61
C ARG A 136 -9.86 -10.30 8.97
N ASN A 137 -8.56 -10.39 9.15
CA ASN A 137 -7.96 -10.40 10.47
C ASN A 137 -7.76 -8.97 10.96
N ALA A 138 -7.94 -8.76 12.25
CA ALA A 138 -7.74 -7.49 12.92
C ALA A 138 -7.11 -7.71 14.30
N VAL A 139 -6.35 -6.72 14.77
CA VAL A 139 -5.74 -6.69 16.10
C VAL A 139 -6.03 -5.34 16.73
N ARG A 140 -6.54 -5.33 17.96
CA ARG A 140 -6.69 -4.12 18.79
C ARG A 140 -5.41 -3.86 19.59
N PHE A 141 -5.25 -2.66 20.13
CA PHE A 141 -4.03 -2.30 20.86
C PHE A 141 -3.70 -3.27 22.02
N GLN A 142 -4.70 -3.68 22.81
CA GLN A 142 -4.56 -4.66 23.91
C GLN A 142 -5.30 -5.99 23.63
N GLY A 143 -5.53 -6.34 22.36
CA GLY A 143 -6.27 -7.54 21.97
C GLY A 143 -5.42 -8.52 21.18
N GLY A 144 -5.78 -9.81 21.23
CA GLY A 144 -5.26 -10.79 20.28
C GLY A 144 -5.84 -10.56 18.87
N PRO A 145 -5.23 -11.15 17.82
CA PRO A 145 -5.82 -11.15 16.50
C PRO A 145 -7.17 -11.88 16.50
N TYR A 146 -8.16 -11.31 15.81
CA TYR A 146 -9.49 -11.88 15.65
C TYR A 146 -10.01 -11.66 14.22
N PRO A 147 -10.84 -12.57 13.69
CA PRO A 147 -11.51 -12.34 12.41
C PRO A 147 -12.63 -11.31 12.57
N THR A 148 -12.82 -10.46 11.58
CA THR A 148 -13.91 -9.51 11.51
C THR A 148 -14.42 -9.36 10.07
N ASP A 149 -15.75 -9.26 9.97
CA ASP A 149 -16.46 -8.94 8.74
C ASP A 149 -16.78 -7.43 8.69
N GLU A 150 -16.54 -6.71 9.80
CA GLU A 150 -16.80 -5.27 9.91
C GLU A 150 -15.88 -4.48 8.97
N PRO A 151 -16.37 -3.37 8.40
CA PRO A 151 -15.52 -2.39 7.75
C PRO A 151 -14.61 -1.78 8.81
N VAL A 152 -13.43 -2.37 8.97
CA VAL A 152 -12.34 -1.76 9.72
C VAL A 152 -12.08 -0.38 9.11
N PRO A 153 -11.85 0.69 9.88
CA PRO A 153 -11.73 2.05 9.35
C PRO A 153 -10.55 2.21 8.39
N ILE A 154 -10.75 1.77 7.16
CA ILE A 154 -10.03 2.16 5.94
C ILE A 154 -10.71 3.41 5.36
N ARG A 155 -11.89 3.78 5.88
CA ARG A 155 -12.64 4.99 5.53
C ARG A 155 -13.55 5.43 6.68
N GLN A 156 -13.10 6.40 7.46
CA GLN A 156 -13.88 7.59 7.85
C GLN A 156 -12.93 8.77 8.02
N LEU A 157 -12.12 8.99 7.00
CA LEU A 157 -11.68 10.34 6.73
C LEU A 157 -12.79 10.98 5.90
N PRO A 158 -13.25 12.19 6.22
CA PRO A 158 -13.88 13.03 5.22
C PRO A 158 -13.00 12.98 3.96
N GLU A 159 -13.58 12.97 2.77
CA GLU A 159 -12.83 12.92 1.50
C GLU A 159 -11.66 13.93 1.47
N SER A 160 -11.84 15.09 2.13
CA SER A 160 -10.83 16.15 2.33
C SER A 160 -9.63 15.79 3.22
N VAL A 161 -9.76 14.77 4.07
CA VAL A 161 -8.67 14.26 4.91
C VAL A 161 -8.01 13.05 4.25
N PHE A 162 -8.73 12.18 3.53
CA PHE A 162 -8.11 11.10 2.75
C PHE A 162 -7.15 11.63 1.67
N ARG A 163 -7.60 12.69 1.00
CA ARG A 163 -6.84 13.52 0.06
C ARG A 163 -5.57 14.15 0.63
N ARG A 164 -5.56 14.44 1.94
CA ARG A 164 -4.43 15.05 2.65
C ARG A 164 -3.28 14.08 2.99
N TYR A 165 -3.41 12.78 2.75
CA TYR A 165 -2.41 11.80 3.21
C TYR A 165 -2.21 10.61 2.27
N THR A 166 -2.96 10.54 1.19
CA THR A 166 -2.64 9.63 0.09
C THR A 166 -1.89 10.43 -0.97
N ALA A 167 -1.02 9.75 -1.70
CA ALA A 167 -0.64 10.14 -3.05
C ALA A 167 -1.85 10.70 -3.82
N PRO A 168 -1.66 11.47 -4.91
CA PRO A 168 -2.71 11.61 -5.92
C PRO A 168 -3.38 10.24 -6.12
N GLY A 169 -4.70 10.17 -6.02
CA GLY A 169 -5.40 8.93 -5.73
C GLY A 169 -4.96 7.80 -6.66
N TYR A 170 -5.01 6.54 -6.21
CA TYR A 170 -4.57 5.36 -6.97
C TYR A 170 -5.00 5.36 -8.46
N ARG A 171 -6.15 5.96 -8.77
CA ARG A 171 -6.62 6.22 -10.14
C ARG A 171 -5.71 7.19 -10.91
N VAL A 172 -5.41 8.38 -10.38
CA VAL A 172 -4.53 9.39 -10.99
C VAL A 172 -3.13 8.80 -11.23
N SER A 173 -2.57 8.06 -10.27
CA SER A 173 -1.27 7.40 -10.44
C SER A 173 -1.27 6.40 -11.61
N ARG A 174 -2.32 5.59 -11.76
CA ARG A 174 -2.44 4.65 -12.90
C ARG A 174 -2.60 5.36 -14.24
N GLU A 175 -3.36 6.46 -14.27
CA GLU A 175 -3.56 7.22 -15.50
C GLU A 175 -2.30 8.03 -15.88
N LEU A 176 -1.55 8.54 -14.88
CA LEU A 176 -0.24 9.17 -15.10
C LEU A 176 0.74 8.16 -15.70
N GLU A 177 0.75 6.93 -15.18
CA GLU A 177 1.58 5.84 -15.73
C GLU A 177 1.29 5.60 -17.22
N LYS A 178 0.01 5.51 -17.58
CA LYS A 178 -0.42 5.37 -18.98
C LYS A 178 -0.01 6.60 -19.80
N ALA A 179 -0.22 7.80 -19.28
CA ALA A 179 0.12 9.03 -19.97
C ALA A 179 1.62 9.08 -20.31
N PHE A 180 2.50 8.76 -19.36
CA PHE A 180 3.94 8.72 -19.61
C PHE A 180 4.36 7.56 -20.52
N ARG A 181 3.78 6.37 -20.33
CA ARG A 181 4.03 5.19 -21.19
C ARG A 181 3.76 5.49 -22.66
N TRP A 182 2.71 6.26 -22.94
CA TRP A 182 2.31 6.64 -24.30
C TRP A 182 2.76 8.05 -24.72
N GLY A 183 3.66 8.69 -23.96
CA GLY A 183 4.19 10.02 -24.28
C GLY A 183 3.15 11.16 -24.28
N ASN A 184 1.98 10.95 -23.68
CA ASN A 184 0.88 11.91 -23.66
C ASN A 184 1.07 12.94 -22.53
N LEU A 185 2.01 13.86 -22.71
CA LEU A 185 2.34 14.89 -21.72
C LEU A 185 1.19 15.87 -21.45
N ARG A 186 0.29 16.09 -22.43
CA ARG A 186 -0.92 16.91 -22.22
C ARG A 186 -1.91 16.23 -21.28
N ALA A 187 -2.03 14.90 -21.34
CA ALA A 187 -2.81 14.14 -20.36
C ALA A 187 -2.12 14.18 -18.99
N ALA A 188 -0.79 14.01 -18.95
CA ALA A 188 -0.03 14.09 -17.71
C ALA A 188 -0.22 15.45 -17.01
N GLU A 189 -0.13 16.57 -17.73
CA GLU A 189 -0.38 17.91 -17.18
C GLU A 189 -1.77 18.04 -16.56
N ARG A 190 -2.82 17.56 -17.24
CA ARG A 190 -4.19 17.56 -16.68
C ARG A 190 -4.30 16.72 -15.43
N LEU A 191 -3.71 15.53 -15.44
CA LEU A 191 -3.70 14.60 -14.30
C LEU A 191 -2.91 15.17 -13.12
N TYR A 192 -1.83 15.92 -13.36
CA TYR A 192 -1.12 16.63 -12.30
C TYR A 192 -1.90 17.82 -11.75
N CYS A 193 -2.68 18.51 -12.58
CA CYS A 193 -3.59 19.54 -12.09
C CYS A 193 -4.71 18.93 -11.23
N GLU A 194 -5.23 17.75 -11.60
CA GLU A 194 -6.16 16.96 -10.79
C GLU A 194 -5.49 16.50 -9.49
N ALA A 195 -4.25 15.97 -9.58
CA ALA A 195 -3.43 15.57 -8.45
C ALA A 195 -3.20 16.71 -7.45
N LEU A 196 -2.96 17.94 -7.91
CA LEU A 196 -2.82 19.11 -7.04
C LEU A 196 -4.14 19.46 -6.34
N LYS A 197 -5.26 19.41 -7.06
CA LYS A 197 -6.59 19.59 -6.46
C LYS A 197 -6.90 18.51 -5.43
N GLU A 198 -6.45 17.28 -5.67
CA GLU A 198 -6.56 16.18 -4.73
C GLU A 198 -5.63 16.36 -3.53
N ALA A 199 -4.37 16.74 -3.73
CA ALA A 199 -3.40 16.93 -2.64
C ALA A 199 -3.81 18.06 -1.68
N GLY A 200 -4.50 19.09 -2.19
CA GLY A 200 -4.92 20.26 -1.40
C GLY A 200 -3.71 20.92 -0.74
N ASP A 201 -3.83 21.24 0.55
CA ASP A 201 -2.76 21.91 1.31
C ASP A 201 -1.74 20.93 1.93
N ASN A 202 -1.70 19.66 1.53
CA ASN A 202 -0.83 18.66 2.12
C ASN A 202 0.68 18.99 1.93
N PRO A 203 1.42 19.36 2.98
CA PRO A 203 2.82 19.78 2.86
C PRO A 203 3.78 18.63 2.52
N ARG A 204 3.36 17.37 2.66
CA ARG A 204 4.19 16.19 2.31
C ARG A 204 4.08 15.81 0.83
N VAL A 205 2.99 16.17 0.16
CA VAL A 205 2.68 15.69 -1.20
C VAL A 205 2.62 16.84 -2.19
N ALA A 206 1.93 17.92 -1.87
CA ALA A 206 1.69 19.02 -2.80
C ALA A 206 2.99 19.62 -3.38
N PRO A 207 4.06 19.87 -2.59
CA PRO A 207 5.32 20.39 -3.15
C PRO A 207 5.92 19.52 -4.26
N ARG A 208 5.88 18.21 -4.09
CA ARG A 208 6.36 17.26 -5.10
C ARG A 208 5.48 17.25 -6.34
N VAL A 209 4.16 17.28 -6.18
CA VAL A 209 3.22 17.33 -7.31
C VAL A 209 3.36 18.65 -8.08
N TYR A 210 3.62 19.76 -7.39
CA TYR A 210 3.94 21.05 -8.01
C TYR A 210 5.21 20.96 -8.85
N GLU A 211 6.29 20.44 -8.28
CA GLU A 211 7.55 20.23 -9.00
C GLU A 211 7.33 19.37 -10.26
N GLU A 212 6.68 18.21 -10.11
CA GLU A 212 6.35 17.28 -11.18
C GLU A 212 5.52 17.95 -12.30
N LEU A 213 4.54 18.77 -11.95
CA LEU A 213 3.76 19.56 -12.92
C LEU A 213 4.63 20.58 -13.66
N ILE A 214 5.51 21.31 -12.95
CA ILE A 214 6.40 22.33 -13.55
C ILE A 214 7.30 21.68 -14.60
N ILE A 215 7.85 20.50 -14.32
CA ILE A 215 8.68 19.76 -15.27
C ILE A 215 7.89 19.37 -16.52
N VAL A 216 6.68 18.86 -16.36
CA VAL A 216 5.81 18.50 -17.48
C VAL A 216 5.45 19.74 -18.31
N GLN A 217 5.13 20.86 -17.66
CA GLN A 217 4.85 22.13 -18.34
C GLN A 217 6.07 22.65 -19.11
N CYS A 218 7.26 22.60 -18.51
CA CYS A 218 8.51 22.96 -19.16
C CYS A 218 8.78 22.06 -20.38
N LYS A 219 8.58 20.74 -20.26
CA LYS A 219 8.75 19.80 -21.37
C LYS A 219 7.75 20.02 -22.50
N LEU A 220 6.55 20.54 -22.19
CA LEU A 220 5.56 20.97 -23.17
C LEU A 220 5.85 22.35 -23.79
N GLY A 221 6.92 23.04 -23.37
CA GLY A 221 7.24 24.42 -23.79
C GLY A 221 6.34 25.49 -23.15
N LYS A 222 5.56 25.14 -22.12
CA LYS A 222 4.60 26.03 -21.45
C LYS A 222 5.27 26.79 -20.30
N LEU A 223 6.23 27.66 -20.63
CA LEU A 223 7.04 28.38 -19.64
C LEU A 223 6.22 29.35 -18.77
N GLY A 224 5.24 30.06 -19.35
CA GLY A 224 4.35 30.94 -18.57
C GLY A 224 3.52 30.20 -17.51
N PRO A 225 2.80 29.13 -17.87
CA PRO A 225 2.13 28.27 -16.89
C PRO A 225 3.07 27.66 -15.84
N ALA A 226 4.28 27.25 -16.25
CA ALA A 226 5.29 26.73 -15.33
C ALA A 226 5.73 27.76 -14.27
N GLU A 227 5.93 29.01 -14.68
CA GLU A 227 6.28 30.11 -13.77
C GLU A 227 5.14 30.43 -12.79
N ILE A 228 3.89 30.47 -13.27
CA ILE A 228 2.72 30.64 -12.39
C ILE A 228 2.61 29.50 -11.37
N THR A 229 2.87 28.26 -11.80
CA THR A 229 2.84 27.09 -10.93
C THR A 229 3.96 27.14 -9.88
N TRP A 230 5.16 27.59 -10.27
CA TRP A 230 6.28 27.77 -9.35
C TRP A 230 6.03 28.87 -8.31
N GLU A 231 5.50 30.02 -8.72
CA GLU A 231 5.14 31.10 -7.78
C GLU A 231 4.11 30.64 -6.75
N LYS A 232 3.15 29.78 -7.16
CA LYS A 232 2.19 29.17 -6.23
C LYS A 232 2.88 28.22 -5.24
N LEU A 233 3.78 27.37 -5.73
CA LEU A 233 4.58 26.47 -4.89
C LEU A 233 5.36 27.26 -3.83
N LYS A 234 6.15 28.26 -4.27
CA LYS A 234 6.96 29.11 -3.39
C LYS A 234 6.12 29.85 -2.34
N ARG A 235 4.96 30.38 -2.75
CA ARG A 235 4.05 31.10 -1.85
C ARG A 235 3.40 30.19 -0.81
N GLN A 236 3.01 28.97 -1.19
CA GLN A 236 2.32 28.03 -0.29
C GLN A 236 3.28 27.22 0.59
N TYR A 237 4.48 26.92 0.09
CA TYR A 237 5.46 26.06 0.75
C TYR A 237 6.87 26.65 0.65
N PRO A 238 7.14 27.81 1.28
CA PRO A 238 8.41 28.51 1.14
C PRO A 238 9.62 27.69 1.59
N ASP A 239 9.45 26.80 2.58
CA ASP A 239 10.52 25.97 3.15
C ASP A 239 10.68 24.61 2.45
N ALA A 240 9.90 24.32 1.41
CA ALA A 240 9.99 23.05 0.70
C ALA A 240 11.19 23.05 -0.25
N GLY A 241 12.08 22.06 -0.14
CA GLY A 241 13.25 21.93 -1.03
C GLY A 241 12.89 21.85 -2.52
N GLN A 242 11.65 21.49 -2.85
CA GLN A 242 11.12 21.50 -4.22
C GLN A 242 11.04 22.89 -4.84
N VAL A 243 11.04 23.97 -4.05
CA VAL A 243 11.01 25.34 -4.57
C VAL A 243 12.26 25.61 -5.41
N ASP A 244 13.43 25.26 -4.87
CA ASP A 244 14.72 25.50 -5.53
C ASP A 244 14.93 24.57 -6.72
N THR A 245 14.61 23.28 -6.56
CA THR A 245 14.75 22.31 -7.66
C THR A 245 13.82 22.63 -8.83
N ALA A 246 12.56 23.03 -8.54
CA ALA A 246 11.63 23.44 -9.59
C ALA A 246 12.05 24.75 -10.27
N LYS A 247 12.66 25.68 -9.52
CA LYS A 247 13.18 26.93 -10.08
C LYS A 247 14.31 26.67 -11.06
N GLU A 248 15.25 25.80 -10.69
CA GLU A 248 16.35 25.40 -11.54
C GLU A 248 15.86 24.79 -12.85
N VAL A 249 14.88 23.87 -12.79
CA VAL A 249 14.27 23.27 -13.98
C VAL A 249 13.64 24.33 -14.89
N LEU A 250 12.89 25.28 -14.31
CA LEU A 250 12.23 26.35 -15.06
C LEU A 250 13.25 27.27 -15.75
N ASP A 251 14.30 27.68 -15.04
CA ASP A 251 15.33 28.56 -15.58
C ASP A 251 16.16 27.87 -16.66
N ASN A 252 16.44 26.57 -16.50
CA ASN A 252 17.06 25.75 -17.53
C ASN A 252 16.16 25.63 -18.77
N ALA A 253 14.86 25.40 -18.60
CA ALA A 253 13.91 25.34 -19.70
C ALA A 253 13.80 26.67 -20.46
N LYS A 254 13.86 27.82 -19.74
CA LYS A 254 13.94 29.16 -20.36
C LYS A 254 15.19 29.36 -21.22
N ARG A 255 16.28 28.67 -20.90
CA ARG A 255 17.53 28.64 -21.68
C ARG A 255 17.53 27.59 -22.80
N GLY A 256 16.42 26.89 -23.01
CA GLY A 256 16.29 25.85 -24.03
C GLY A 256 16.87 24.49 -23.63
N VAL A 257 17.22 24.30 -22.34
CA VAL A 257 17.66 23.00 -21.83
C VAL A 257 16.43 22.14 -21.52
N GLU A 258 16.35 20.95 -22.12
CA GLU A 258 15.22 20.06 -21.90
C GLU A 258 15.20 19.49 -20.47
N PRO A 259 14.03 19.42 -19.80
CA PRO A 259 13.92 18.80 -18.49
C PRO A 259 14.17 17.29 -18.52
N ASP A 260 14.84 16.76 -17.48
CA ASP A 260 15.02 15.32 -17.31
C ASP A 260 13.71 14.61 -16.93
N MET A 261 13.27 13.71 -17.80
CA MET A 261 12.07 12.90 -17.64
C MET A 261 12.33 11.52 -17.02
N SER A 262 13.58 11.18 -16.67
CA SER A 262 13.97 9.87 -16.14
C SER A 262 13.25 9.50 -14.84
N ARG A 263 12.97 10.48 -13.98
CA ARG A 263 12.23 10.28 -12.71
C ARG A 263 10.79 9.78 -12.90
N PHE A 264 10.13 10.17 -13.99
CA PHE A 264 8.76 9.71 -14.30
C PHE A 264 8.72 8.28 -14.85
N ARG A 265 9.85 7.77 -15.37
CA ARG A 265 9.96 6.37 -15.81
C ARG A 265 10.05 5.38 -14.66
N ARG A 266 10.51 5.81 -13.47
CA ARG A 266 10.64 4.97 -12.26
C ARG A 266 9.44 5.00 -11.33
N ALA A 267 8.72 6.13 -11.24
CA ALA A 267 7.49 6.24 -10.45
C ALA A 267 6.38 5.25 -10.90
N ALA A 268 6.44 4.79 -12.14
CA ALA A 268 5.57 3.77 -12.73
C ALA A 268 5.73 2.36 -12.12
N TRP A 269 6.82 2.07 -11.39
CA TRP A 269 7.18 0.72 -10.98
C TRP A 269 7.25 0.50 -9.46
N GLY A 270 6.44 1.23 -8.67
CA GLY A 270 6.07 0.78 -7.33
C GLY A 270 6.38 1.68 -6.14
N MET A 271 6.02 2.97 -6.19
CA MET A 271 5.97 3.81 -4.98
C MET A 271 4.78 4.76 -5.01
N TRP A 272 3.57 4.23 -4.82
CA TRP A 272 2.37 4.94 -4.34
C TRP A 272 1.41 3.95 -3.67
#